data_AF-A0A2P8KJ47-F1
#
_entry.id   AF-A0A2P8KJ47-F1
#
_cell.length_a   1.000
_cell.length_b   1.000
_cell.length_c   1.000
_cell.angle_alpha   90.00
_cell.angle_beta   90.00
_cell.angle_gamma   90.00
#
_symmetry.space_group_name_H-M   'P 1'
#
loop_
_entity.id
_entity.type
_entity.pdbx_description
1 polymer ?
#
loop_
_entity_poly.entity_id
_entity_poly.type
_entity_poly.pdbx_seq_one_letter_code
_entity_poly.pdbx_strand_id
1 'polypeptide(L)' 'MTKKIQLNDEQWRTLEALRDAIAKRHPTETIKVSSRLRSNGLVTTDRQGTCMLTDLGLSRLNQGR' A
#
# COMPACT_ATOMS: atom_id res chain seq x y z
N MET A 1 -5.26 -16.75 12.51
CA MET A 1 -3.80 -16.83 12.29
C MET A 1 -3.36 -15.65 11.43
N THR A 2 -3.04 -14.51 12.04
CA THR A 2 -2.64 -13.29 11.34
C THR A 2 -1.22 -13.49 10.81
N LYS A 3 -1.09 -13.86 9.53
CA LYS A 3 0.21 -13.98 8.86
C LYS A 3 0.94 -12.63 9.01
N LYS A 4 2.01 -12.61 9.81
CA LYS A 4 2.93 -11.46 9.89
C LYS A 4 3.65 -11.39 8.54
N ILE A 5 3.09 -10.64 7.60
CA ILE A 5 3.78 -10.28 6.36
C ILE A 5 4.96 -9.39 6.76
N GLN A 6 6.17 -9.89 6.53
CA GLN A 6 7.35 -9.05 6.47
C GLN A 6 7.34 -8.35 5.12
N LEU A 7 7.31 -7.02 5.18
CA LEU A 7 7.48 -6.16 4.02
C LEU A 7 8.97 -5.92 3.82
N ASN A 8 9.45 -6.03 2.58
CA ASN A 8 10.79 -5.57 2.24
C ASN A 8 10.81 -4.04 2.09
N ASP A 9 12.00 -3.46 2.02
CA ASP A 9 12.18 -2.01 1.89
C ASP A 9 11.44 -1.41 0.68
N GLU A 10 11.40 -2.13 -0.45
CA GLU A 10 10.70 -1.69 -1.65
C GLU A 10 9.18 -1.64 -1.47
N GLN A 11 8.61 -2.67 -0.83
CA GLN A 11 7.18 -2.74 -0.53
C GLN A 11 6.79 -1.69 0.51
N TRP A 12 7.62 -1.49 1.53
CA TRP A 12 7.41 -0.45 2.53
C TRP A 12 7.41 0.94 1.89
N ARG A 13 8.43 1.25 1.07
CA ARG A 13 8.50 2.50 0.29
C ARG A 13 7.29 2.71 -0.61
N THR A 14 6.78 1.64 -1.21
CA THR A 14 5.58 1.71 -2.05
C THR A 14 4.35 2.10 -1.24
N LEU A 15 4.18 1.54 -0.03
CA LEU A 15 3.09 1.93 0.87
C LEU A 15 3.23 3.38 1.34
N GLU A 16 4.44 3.83 1.67
CA GLU A 16 4.70 5.23 2.05
C GLU A 16 4.44 6.20 0.91
N ALA A 17 4.88 5.88 -0.31
CA ALA A 17 4.63 6.68 -1.51
C ALA A 17 3.13 6.77 -1.82
N LEU A 18 2.38 5.67 -1.62
CA LEU A 18 0.93 5.66 -1.73
C LEU A 18 0.27 6.59 -0.72
N ARG A 19 0.66 6.52 0.56
CA ARG A 19 0.15 7.41 1.61
C ARG A 19 0.43 8.88 1.27
N ASP A 20 1.65 9.19 0.85
CA ASP A 20 2.06 10.55 0.51
C ASP A 20 1.30 11.08 -0.72
N ALA A 21 1.15 10.26 -1.75
CA ALA A 21 0.38 10.61 -2.94
C ALA A 21 -1.10 10.84 -2.61
N ILE A 22 -1.73 10.00 -1.79
CA ILE A 22 -3.11 10.21 -1.34
C ILE A 22 -3.23 11.50 -0.53
N ALA A 23 -2.31 11.76 0.40
CA ALA A 23 -2.27 12.97 1.21
C ALA A 23 -2.13 14.24 0.35
N LYS A 24 -1.33 14.16 -0.73
CA LYS A 24 -1.13 15.23 -1.70
C LYS A 24 -2.19 15.27 -2.81
N ARG A 25 -3.15 14.35 -2.81
CA ARG A 25 -4.15 14.15 -3.88
C ARG A 25 -3.52 13.96 -5.27
N HIS A 26 -2.35 13.34 -5.31
CA HIS A 26 -1.66 12.98 -6.54
C HIS A 26 -2.23 11.68 -7.11
N PRO A 27 -2.23 11.52 -8.45
CA PRO A 27 -2.65 10.30 -9.09
C PRO A 27 -1.75 9.13 -8.67
N THR A 28 -2.36 8.07 -8.14
CA THR A 28 -1.65 6.86 -7.69
C THR A 28 -1.59 5.77 -8.76
N GLU A 29 -2.16 6.01 -9.94
CA GLU A 29 -2.15 5.10 -11.09
C GLU A 29 -0.73 4.77 -11.59
N THR A 30 0.20 5.69 -11.41
CA THR A 30 1.62 5.54 -11.79
C THR A 30 2.45 4.81 -10.73
N ILE A 31 1.90 4.63 -9.52
CA ILE A 31 2.59 3.95 -8.43
C ILE A 31 2.51 2.44 -8.69
N LYS A 32 3.65 1.84 -8.99
CA LYS A 32 3.76 0.40 -9.24
C LYS A 32 3.57 -0.39 -7.95
N VAL A 33 2.34 -0.84 -7.70
CA VAL A 33 2.02 -1.66 -6.53
C VAL A 33 2.40 -3.12 -6.79
N SER A 34 3.24 -3.67 -5.91
CA SER A 34 3.58 -5.09 -5.96
C SER A 34 2.35 -5.97 -5.77
N SER A 35 2.19 -7.01 -6.59
CA SER A 35 1.09 -7.99 -6.47
C SER A 35 1.00 -8.57 -5.06
N ARG A 36 2.14 -8.72 -4.38
CA ARG A 36 2.20 -9.18 -2.98
C ARG A 36 1.46 -8.24 -2.02
N LEU A 37 1.58 -6.93 -2.17
CA LEU A 37 0.85 -5.96 -1.34
C LEU A 37 -0.66 -6.11 -1.52
N ARG A 38 -1.12 -6.31 -2.76
CA ARG A 38 -2.52 -6.54 -3.11
C ARG A 38 -3.03 -7.90 -2.61
N SER A 39 -2.27 -8.97 -2.83
CA SER A 39 -2.60 -10.33 -2.38
C SER A 39 -2.65 -10.47 -0.86
N ASN A 40 -1.93 -9.61 -0.14
CA ASN A 40 -1.98 -9.55 1.32
C ASN A 40 -3.03 -8.56 1.85
N GLY A 41 -3.82 -7.94 0.96
CA GLY A 41 -4.88 -7.02 1.35
C GLY A 41 -4.36 -5.74 1.99
N LEU A 42 -3.12 -5.31 1.71
CA LEU A 42 -2.56 -4.05 2.20
C LEU A 42 -2.97 -2.88 1.32
N VAL A 43 -3.14 -3.14 0.02
CA VAL A 43 -3.46 -2.14 -0.99
C VAL A 43 -4.59 -2.68 -1.85
N THR A 44 -5.53 -1.82 -2.21
CA THR A 44 -6.60 -2.11 -3.16
C THR A 44 -6.44 -1.23 -4.39
N THR A 45 -7.05 -1.62 -5.50
CA THR A 45 -7.07 -0.85 -6.73
C THR A 45 -8.52 -0.69 -7.16
N ASP A 46 -8.95 0.53 -7.40
CA ASP A 46 -10.29 0.81 -7.93
C ASP A 46 -10.40 0.45 -9.42
N ARG A 47 -11.63 0.39 -9.96
CA ARG A 47 -11.91 0.18 -11.38
C ARG A 47 -11.22 1.18 -12.30
N GLN A 48 -10.88 2.37 -11.81
CA GLN A 48 -10.12 3.38 -12.56
C GLN A 48 -8.59 3.14 -12.56
N GLY A 49 -8.09 2.09 -11.90
CA GLY A 49 -6.65 1.83 -11.75
C GLY A 49 -5.99 2.61 -10.60
N THR A 50 -6.76 3.43 -9.88
CA THR A 50 -6.28 4.16 -8.70
C THR A 50 -5.95 3.18 -7.58
N CYS A 51 -4.70 3.18 -7.14
CA CYS A 51 -4.27 2.38 -6.00
C CYS A 51 -4.54 3.14 -4.69
N MET A 52 -5.05 2.44 -3.69
CA MET A 52 -5.38 3.00 -2.37
C MET A 52 -4.94 2.05 -1.25
N LEU A 53 -4.50 2.63 -0.13
CA LEU A 53 -4.21 1.87 1.08
C LEU A 53 -5.51 1.39 1.73
N THR A 54 -5.52 0.14 2.16
CA THR A 54 -6.58 -0.40 3.02
C THR A 54 -6.29 -0.07 4.49
N ASP A 55 -7.27 -0.26 5.37
CA ASP A 55 -7.06 -0.19 6.82
C ASP A 55 -5.91 -1.07 7.31
N LEU A 56 -5.73 -2.26 6.71
CA LEU A 56 -4.62 -3.14 7.05
C LEU A 56 -3.27 -2.55 6.64
N GLY A 57 -3.19 -1.99 5.42
CA GLY A 57 -1.98 -1.32 4.94
C GLY A 57 -1.63 -0.10 5.78
N LEU A 58 -2.62 0.69 6.16
CA LEU A 58 -2.46 1.88 6.99
C LEU A 58 -2.04 1.51 8.42
N SER A 59 -2.70 0.51 9.02
CA SER A 59 -2.33 -0.02 10.33
C SER A 59 -0.90 -0.54 10.33
N ARG A 60 -0.48 -1.23 9.26
CA ARG A 60 0.90 -1.70 9.10
C ARG A 60 1.90 -0.57 8.95
N LEU A 61 1.60 0.45 8.15
CA LEU A 61 2.42 1.65 8.07
C LEU A 61 2.60 2.34 9.44
N ASN A 62 1.53 2.41 10.24
CA ASN A 62 1.57 3.02 11.57
C ASN A 62 2.28 2.16 12.63
N GLN A 63 2.35 0.84 12.45
CA GLN A 63 3.08 -0.06 13.35
C GLN A 63 4.60 -0.02 13.16
N GLY A 64 5.09 0.66 12.12
CA GLY A 64 6.50 0.65 11.75
C GLY A 64 6.92 -0.70 11.14
N ARG A 65 8.21 -0.76 10.78
CA ARG A 65 8.83 -1.94 10.16
C ARG A 65 8.98 -3.11 11.13
#